data_AF-A0A5J4WAU1-F1
#
_entry.id   AF-A0A5J4WAU1-F1
#
_cell.length_a   1.000
_cell.length_b   1.000
_cell.length_c   1.000
_cell.angle_alpha   90.00
_cell.angle_beta   90.00
_cell.angle_gamma   90.00
#
_symmetry.space_group_name_H-M   'P 1'
#
loop_
_entity.id
_entity.type
_entity.pdbx_description
1 polymer ?
#
loop_
_entity_poly.entity_id
_entity_poly.type
_entity_poly.pdbx_seq_one_letter_code
_entity_poly.pdbx_strand_id
1 'polypeptide(L)'
;MQNSFHCGIEVNVEQLLLFCGTFNVGAKAPPLDSLRPWLFLDHQLCHIYVITLQEIVELNAKHFILTDDTNQKLWNQKILDELGNNFDMV
;
A
#
# COMPACT_ATOMS: atom_id res chain seq x y z
N MET A 1 48.40 20.08 -26.24
CA MET A 1 46.93 20.09 -26.25
C MET A 1 46.46 18.65 -26.37
N GLN A 2 46.00 18.04 -25.28
CA GLN A 2 45.27 16.77 -25.33
C GLN A 2 44.03 16.95 -24.46
N ASN A 3 42.89 17.16 -25.10
CA ASN A 3 41.59 17.05 -24.44
C ASN A 3 41.06 15.66 -24.74
N SER A 4 41.18 14.76 -23.77
CA SER A 4 40.50 13.47 -23.78
C SER A 4 39.13 13.64 -23.13
N PHE A 5 38.07 13.55 -23.92
CA PHE A 5 36.70 13.49 -23.40
C PHE A 5 36.40 12.06 -22.96
N HIS A 6 36.19 11.85 -21.66
CA HIS A 6 35.61 10.61 -21.14
C HIS A 6 34.09 10.76 -21.15
N CYS A 7 33.43 9.96 -21.97
CA CYS A 7 31.99 9.74 -21.88
C CYS A 7 31.76 8.55 -20.94
N GLY A 8 31.46 8.84 -19.68
CA GLY A 8 31.04 7.83 -18.71
C GLY A 8 29.52 7.78 -18.61
N ILE A 9 28.95 6.58 -18.49
CA ILE A 9 27.55 6.41 -18.08
C ILE A 9 27.53 6.45 -16.54
N GLU A 10 26.85 7.43 -15.97
CA GLU A 10 26.56 7.45 -14.53
C GLU A 10 25.28 6.66 -14.28
N VAL A 11 25.40 5.53 -13.59
CA VAL A 11 24.25 4.74 -13.14
C VAL A 11 23.98 5.11 -11.68
N ASN A 12 22.90 5.86 -11.45
CA ASN A 12 22.41 6.12 -10.11
C ASN A 12 21.45 4.99 -9.69
N VAL A 13 21.75 4.34 -8.57
CA VAL A 13 20.91 3.29 -7.98
C VAL A 13 20.47 3.77 -6.61
N GLU A 14 19.16 3.94 -6.44
CA GLU A 14 18.56 4.24 -5.14
C GLU A 14 18.02 2.96 -4.50
N GLN A 15 18.19 2.84 -3.18
CA GLN A 15 17.60 1.75 -2.40
C GLN A 15 16.21 2.16 -1.93
N LEU A 16 15.21 1.36 -2.27
CA LEU A 16 13.83 1.54 -1.82
C LEU A 16 13.44 0.46 -0.82
N LEU A 17 12.55 0.84 0.09
CA LEU A 17 11.94 -0.05 1.09
C LEU A 17 10.52 -0.37 0.62
N LEU A 18 10.22 -1.66 0.55
CA LEU A 18 8.94 -2.18 0.11
C LEU A 18 8.28 -2.92 1.29
N PHE A 19 7.07 -2.50 1.64
CA PHE A 19 6.21 -3.24 2.54
C PHE A 19 5.23 -4.09 1.70
N CYS A 20 5.14 -5.39 2.00
CA CYS A 20 4.15 -6.29 1.41
C CYS A 20 3.31 -6.91 2.52
N GLY A 21 2.04 -6.53 2.60
CA GLY A 21 1.10 -6.98 3.63
C GLY A 21 -0.12 -7.65 3.04
N THR A 22 -0.63 -8.65 3.74
CA THR A 22 -1.91 -9.28 3.43
C THR A 22 -2.80 -9.31 4.66
N PHE A 23 -4.10 -9.06 4.49
CA PHE A 23 -5.04 -9.13 5.60
C PHE A 23 -6.43 -9.62 5.14
N ASN A 24 -6.88 -10.70 5.76
CA ASN A 24 -8.28 -11.13 5.67
C ASN A 24 -9.13 -10.30 6.62
N VAL A 25 -10.01 -9.46 6.07
CA VAL A 25 -10.85 -8.55 6.84
C VAL A 25 -12.19 -9.16 7.23
N GLY A 26 -12.52 -10.35 6.73
CA GLY A 26 -13.74 -11.09 7.08
C GLY A 26 -15.02 -10.29 6.90
N ALA A 27 -15.11 -9.53 5.80
CA ALA A 27 -16.17 -8.59 5.46
C ALA A 27 -16.44 -7.47 6.48
N LYS A 28 -15.51 -7.24 7.42
CA LYS A 28 -15.64 -6.19 8.43
C LYS A 28 -15.20 -4.84 7.85
N ALA A 29 -15.81 -3.79 8.39
CA ALA A 29 -15.32 -2.44 8.23
C ALA A 29 -13.93 -2.28 8.91
N PRO A 30 -13.14 -1.28 8.52
CA PRO A 30 -11.87 -1.00 9.18
C PRO A 30 -12.07 -0.73 10.68
N PRO A 31 -11.13 -1.19 11.54
CA PRO A 31 -11.23 -0.96 12.97
C PRO A 31 -11.09 0.54 13.31
N LEU A 32 -11.63 0.93 14.46
CA LEU A 32 -11.37 2.26 15.04
C LEU A 32 -9.91 2.40 15.50
N ASP A 33 -9.33 1.29 15.96
CA ASP A 33 -7.93 1.23 16.37
C ASP A 33 -6.98 1.54 15.20
N SER A 34 -5.75 1.92 15.54
CA SER A 34 -4.74 2.28 14.54
C SER A 34 -4.19 1.03 13.83
N LEU A 35 -4.01 1.15 12.52
CA LEU A 35 -3.32 0.12 11.71
C LEU A 35 -1.79 0.25 11.76
N ARG A 36 -1.25 1.28 12.43
CA ARG A 36 0.21 1.53 12.49
C ARG A 36 1.05 0.34 12.95
N PRO A 37 0.64 -0.46 13.96
CA PRO A 37 1.42 -1.62 14.37
C PRO A 37 1.61 -2.65 13.26
N TRP A 38 0.73 -2.67 12.27
CA TRP A 38 0.83 -3.54 11.10
C TRP A 38 1.57 -2.87 9.93
N LEU A 39 1.29 -1.59 9.67
CA LEU A 39 1.81 -0.86 8.50
C LEU A 39 3.25 -0.32 8.69
N PHE A 40 3.79 -0.26 9.91
CA PHE A 40 5.08 0.38 10.18
C PHE A 40 6.05 -0.64 10.75
N LEU A 41 6.96 -1.14 9.92
CA LEU A 41 8.06 -2.01 10.34
C LEU A 41 9.02 -1.21 11.20
N ASP A 42 9.26 -1.63 12.45
CA ASP A 42 10.14 -0.96 13.41
C ASP A 42 9.90 0.56 13.52
N HIS A 43 8.64 0.99 13.41
CA HIS A 43 8.23 2.39 13.43
C HIS A 43 8.73 3.26 12.25
N GLN A 44 9.14 2.63 11.14
CA GLN A 44 9.61 3.33 9.93
C GLN A 44 8.60 3.21 8.77
N LEU A 45 8.53 4.27 7.95
CA LEU A 45 7.78 4.28 6.71
C LEU A 45 8.57 3.58 5.59
N CYS A 46 7.87 2.77 4.80
CA CYS A 46 8.41 2.25 3.55
C CYS A 46 8.16 3.24 2.39
N HIS A 47 8.93 3.11 1.32
CA HIS A 47 8.76 3.94 0.13
C HIS A 47 7.57 3.46 -0.71
N ILE A 48 7.33 2.15 -0.72
CA ILE A 48 6.25 1.51 -1.48
C ILE A 48 5.49 0.58 -0.54
N TYR A 49 4.16 0.62 -0.62
CA TYR A 49 3.26 -0.25 0.12
C TYR A 49 2.43 -1.09 -0.86
N VAL A 50 2.56 -2.41 -0.76
CA VAL A 50 1.72 -3.38 -1.48
C VAL A 50 0.85 -4.08 -0.45
N ILE A 51 -0.45 -3.77 -0.46
CA ILE A 51 -1.41 -4.28 0.51
C ILE A 51 -2.51 -5.05 -0.22
N THR A 52 -2.71 -6.29 0.22
CA THR A 52 -3.75 -7.17 -0.33
C THR A 52 -4.78 -7.46 0.74
N LEU A 53 -6.05 -7.18 0.46
CA LEU A 53 -7.17 -7.50 1.35
C LEU A 53 -7.95 -8.71 0.82
N GLN A 54 -8.27 -9.66 1.70
CA GLN A 54 -9.17 -10.79 1.41
C GLN A 54 -10.51 -10.63 2.10
N GLU A 55 -11.55 -11.22 1.51
CA GLU A 55 -12.93 -11.18 2.04
C GLU A 55 -13.41 -9.75 2.30
N ILE A 56 -13.13 -8.82 1.36
CA ILE A 56 -13.57 -7.41 1.48
C ILE A 56 -15.09 -7.27 1.46
N VAL A 57 -15.80 -8.26 0.91
CA VAL A 57 -17.26 -8.38 0.91
C VAL A 57 -17.66 -9.71 1.54
N GLU A 58 -18.89 -9.79 2.07
CA GLU A 58 -19.42 -11.04 2.60
C GLU A 58 -19.45 -12.12 1.52
N LEU A 59 -19.01 -13.33 1.88
CA LEU A 59 -19.10 -14.52 1.04
C LEU A 59 -20.55 -15.06 1.03
N ASN A 60 -21.48 -14.27 0.47
CA ASN A 60 -22.85 -14.69 0.22
C ASN A 60 -23.12 -14.67 -1.30
N ALA A 61 -24.00 -15.58 -1.76
CA ALA A 61 -24.29 -15.74 -3.20
C ALA A 61 -24.88 -14.47 -3.86
N LYS A 62 -25.36 -13.50 -3.07
CA LYS A 62 -25.94 -12.23 -3.58
C LYS A 62 -24.85 -11.21 -3.92
N HIS A 63 -23.75 -11.14 -3.17
CA HIS A 63 -22.62 -10.24 -3.46
C HIS A 63 -21.80 -10.67 -4.68
N PHE A 64 -21.97 -11.91 -5.16
CA PHE A 64 -21.37 -12.33 -6.43
C PHE A 64 -22.03 -11.63 -7.65
N ILE A 65 -23.27 -11.15 -7.48
CA ILE A 65 -24.11 -10.64 -8.58
C ILE A 65 -24.03 -9.12 -8.70
N LEU A 66 -23.76 -8.40 -7.60
CA LEU A 66 -23.65 -6.95 -7.55
C LEU A 66 -22.36 -6.56 -6.82
N THR A 67 -21.49 -5.82 -7.49
CA THR A 67 -20.25 -5.30 -6.91
C THR A 67 -20.56 -4.11 -6.01
N ASP A 68 -20.49 -4.31 -4.69
CA ASP A 68 -20.47 -3.23 -3.70
C ASP A 68 -19.02 -2.91 -3.32
N ASP A 69 -18.56 -1.71 -3.68
CA ASP A 69 -17.20 -1.23 -3.42
C ASP A 69 -17.10 -0.38 -2.13
N THR A 70 -18.18 -0.26 -1.36
CA THR A 70 -18.23 0.59 -0.17
C THR A 70 -17.17 0.17 0.85
N ASN A 71 -17.08 -1.12 1.17
CA ASN A 71 -16.10 -1.58 2.17
C ASN A 71 -14.66 -1.41 1.67
N GLN A 72 -14.42 -1.63 0.37
CA GLN A 72 -13.12 -1.37 -0.25
C GLN A 72 -12.70 0.10 -0.10
N LYS A 73 -13.61 1.05 -0.38
CA LYS A 73 -13.35 2.48 -0.23
C LYS A 73 -13.03 2.87 1.22
N LEU A 74 -13.76 2.31 2.18
CA LEU A 74 -13.50 2.55 3.60
C LEU A 74 -12.12 2.05 4.03
N TRP A 75 -11.73 0.84 3.60
CA TRP A 75 -10.40 0.30 3.87
C TRP A 75 -9.29 1.10 3.20
N ASN A 76 -9.47 1.51 1.94
CA ASN A 76 -8.52 2.34 1.23
C ASN A 76 -8.31 3.68 1.95
N GLN A 77 -9.39 4.34 2.36
CA GLN A 77 -9.32 5.59 3.11
C GLN A 77 -8.60 5.40 4.45
N LYS A 78 -8.96 4.37 5.23
CA LYS A 78 -8.31 4.10 6.52
C LYS A 78 -6.80 3.85 6.36
N ILE A 79 -6.39 3.11 5.33
CA ILE A 79 -4.96 2.87 5.07
C ILE A 79 -4.25 4.19 4.69
N LEU A 80 -4.84 4.99 3.80
CA LEU A 80 -4.28 6.29 3.40
C LEU A 80 -4.19 7.26 4.58
N ASP A 81 -5.20 7.31 5.45
CA ASP A 81 -5.20 8.15 6.65
C ASP A 81 -4.08 7.77 7.62
N GLU A 82 -3.75 6.48 7.73
CA GLU A 82 -2.68 6.00 8.62
C GLU A 82 -1.28 6.28 8.05
N LEU A 83 -1.12 6.18 6.72
CA LEU A 83 0.13 6.47 5.99
C LEU A 83 0.39 7.97 5.81
N GLY A 84 -0.67 8.76 5.67
CA GLY A 84 -0.64 10.21 5.49
C GLY A 84 -0.47 10.68 4.04
N ASN A 85 -0.47 12.00 3.85
CA ASN A 85 -0.55 12.67 2.54
C ASN A 85 0.67 12.51 1.61
N ASN A 86 1.68 11.75 2.02
CA ASN A 86 2.88 11.50 1.20
C ASN A 86 2.71 10.26 0.29
N PHE A 87 1.56 9.59 0.38
CA PHE A 87 1.27 8.39 -0.39
C PHE A 87 0.05 8.62 -1.27
N ASP A 88 0.21 8.27 -2.54
CA ASP A 88 -0.88 8.19 -3.51
C ASP A 88 -1.23 6.71 -3.74
N MET A 89 -2.52 6.40 -3.75
CA MET A 89 -3.00 5.07 -4.12
C MET A 89 -3.12 4.98 -5.65
N VAL A 90 -2.54 3.92 -6.22
CA VAL A 90 -2.51 3.66 -7.67
C VAL A 90 -3.45 2.50 -8.01
#